data_AF-A0A7Y2AQ11-F1
#
_entry.id   AF-A0A7Y2AQ11-F1
#
_cell.length_a   1.000
_cell.length_b   1.000
_cell.length_c   1.000
_cell.angle_alpha   90.00
_cell.angle_beta   90.00
_cell.angle_gamma   90.00
#
_symmetry.space_group_name_H-M   'P 1'
#
loop_
_entity.id
_entity.type
_entity.pdbx_description
1 polymer ?
#
loop_
_entity_poly.entity_id
_entity_poly.type
_entity_poly.pdbx_seq_one_letter_code
_entity_poly.pdbx_strand_id
1 'polypeptide(L)'
;MSPQTADTATTGSQRRERELDRIAGAAAAKTMSVPLGVMVPLLMRAAENNHTWLEDFANDVVQIDADLHEILMAFGDMPDRRAA
;
A
#
# COMPACT_ATOMS: atom_id res chain seq x y z
N MET A 1 -24.27 27.85 -34.95
CA MET A 1 -24.23 26.50 -34.38
C MET A 1 -22.77 26.07 -34.29
N SER A 2 -22.28 25.85 -33.06
CA SER A 2 -21.21 24.90 -32.68
C SER A 2 -21.03 24.97 -31.15
N PRO A 3 -21.24 23.88 -30.39
CA PRO A 3 -21.12 23.86 -28.94
C PRO A 3 -19.70 23.43 -28.52
N GLN A 4 -18.95 24.32 -27.88
CA GLN A 4 -17.64 24.01 -27.27
C GLN A 4 -17.58 24.60 -25.86
N THR A 5 -18.41 24.10 -24.94
CA THR A 5 -18.35 24.51 -23.51
C THR A 5 -18.55 23.36 -22.52
N ALA A 6 -18.75 22.12 -22.98
CA ALA A 6 -19.12 21.00 -22.10
C ALA A 6 -17.94 20.24 -21.47
N ASP A 7 -16.71 20.40 -21.96
CA ASP A 7 -15.60 19.49 -21.61
C ASP A 7 -14.89 19.86 -20.28
N THR A 8 -14.92 21.13 -19.90
CA THR A 8 -14.20 21.63 -18.71
C THR A 8 -14.93 21.36 -17.40
N ALA A 9 -16.26 21.24 -17.43
CA ALA A 9 -17.08 21.04 -16.22
C ALA A 9 -16.96 19.60 -15.66
N THR A 10 -16.80 18.61 -16.55
CA THR A 10 -16.74 17.18 -16.20
C THR A 10 -15.48 16.84 -15.41
N THR A 11 -14.32 17.40 -15.79
CA THR A 11 -13.04 17.11 -15.14
C THR A 11 -12.98 17.64 -13.70
N GLY A 12 -13.57 18.82 -13.45
CA GLY A 12 -13.63 19.40 -12.11
C GLY A 12 -14.56 18.65 -11.15
N SER A 13 -15.68 18.14 -11.68
CA SER A 13 -16.64 17.34 -10.89
C SER A 13 -16.04 16.00 -10.45
N GLN A 14 -15.36 15.30 -11.36
CA GLN A 14 -14.72 14.02 -11.06
C GLN A 14 -13.55 14.12 -10.07
N ARG A 15 -12.83 15.26 -10.01
CA ARG A 15 -11.80 15.47 -8.98
C ARG A 15 -12.41 15.70 -7.60
N ARG A 16 -13.48 16.50 -7.54
CA ARG A 16 -14.19 16.79 -6.29
C ARG A 16 -14.84 15.55 -5.71
N GLU A 17 -15.47 14.72 -6.56
CA GLU A 17 -16.07 13.46 -6.16
C GLU A 17 -15.02 12.50 -5.55
N ARG A 18 -13.86 12.33 -6.19
CA ARG A 18 -12.73 11.56 -5.64
C ARG A 18 -12.18 12.12 -4.32
N GLU A 19 -12.24 13.43 -4.12
CA GLU A 19 -11.83 14.06 -2.87
C GLU A 19 -12.84 13.79 -1.75
N LEU A 20 -14.13 13.87 -2.07
CA LEU A 20 -15.21 13.57 -1.14
C LEU A 20 -15.19 12.10 -0.73
N ASP A 21 -14.92 11.17 -1.67
CA ASP A 21 -14.77 9.74 -1.37
C ASP A 21 -13.57 9.45 -0.47
N ARG A 22 -12.45 10.19 -0.63
CA ARG A 22 -11.28 10.11 0.26
C ARG A 22 -11.58 10.60 1.67
N ILE A 23 -12.29 11.71 1.80
CA ILE A 23 -12.68 12.28 3.10
C ILE A 23 -13.70 11.40 3.80
N ALA A 24 -14.62 10.79 3.04
CA ALA A 24 -15.65 9.88 3.57
C ALA A 24 -15.14 8.46 3.88
N GLY A 25 -13.85 8.16 3.63
CA GLY A 25 -13.29 6.81 3.80
C GLY A 25 -13.88 5.75 2.87
N ALA A 26 -14.62 6.18 1.83
CA ALA A 26 -15.32 5.31 0.88
C ALA A 26 -14.48 4.98 -0.36
N ALA A 27 -13.42 5.76 -0.63
CA ALA A 27 -12.47 5.45 -1.69
C ALA A 27 -11.53 4.32 -1.28
N ALA A 28 -11.38 3.32 -2.14
CA ALA A 28 -10.33 2.31 -2.00
C ALA A 28 -8.97 3.00 -1.81
N ALA A 29 -8.20 2.56 -0.82
CA ALA A 29 -6.88 3.09 -0.54
C ALA A 29 -6.02 3.03 -1.82
N LYS A 30 -5.34 4.15 -2.14
CA LYS A 30 -4.47 4.21 -3.32
C LYS A 30 -3.26 3.31 -3.09
N THR A 31 -3.23 2.16 -3.75
CA THR A 31 -2.10 1.23 -3.70
C THR A 31 -1.00 1.65 -4.69
N MET A 32 0.24 1.30 -4.35
CA MET A 32 1.43 1.57 -5.15
C MET A 32 2.30 0.31 -5.21
N SER A 33 2.90 0.02 -6.37
CA SER A 33 3.89 -1.04 -6.48
C SER A 33 5.27 -0.50 -6.12
N VAL A 34 5.91 -1.12 -5.14
CA VAL A 34 7.26 -0.75 -4.67
C VAL A 34 8.15 -1.98 -4.71
N PRO A 35 9.40 -1.91 -5.19
CA PRO A 35 10.32 -3.04 -5.13
C PRO A 35 10.57 -3.48 -3.68
N LEU A 36 10.57 -4.79 -3.43
CA LEU A 36 10.80 -5.34 -2.09
C LEU A 36 12.18 -4.97 -1.53
N GLY A 37 13.21 -4.92 -2.39
CA GLY A 37 14.54 -4.46 -2.01
C GLY A 37 14.60 -3.00 -1.54
N VAL A 38 13.54 -2.22 -1.77
CA VAL A 38 13.37 -0.86 -1.23
C VAL A 38 12.46 -0.88 -0.01
N MET A 39 11.32 -1.58 -0.08
CA MET A 39 10.32 -1.59 0.98
C MET A 39 10.83 -2.27 2.27
N VAL A 40 11.41 -3.48 2.16
CA VAL A 40 11.80 -4.29 3.31
C VAL A 40 12.83 -3.59 4.20
N PRO A 41 13.94 -3.01 3.68
CA PRO A 41 14.90 -2.30 4.53
C PRO A 41 14.31 -1.09 5.26
N LEU A 42 13.33 -0.39 4.66
CA LEU A 42 12.66 0.74 5.31
C LEU A 42 11.77 0.28 6.47
N LEU A 43 11.02 -0.82 6.28
CA LEU A 43 10.19 -1.39 7.34
C LEU A 43 11.06 -1.96 8.48
N MET A 44 12.17 -2.64 8.17
CA MET A 44 13.12 -3.12 9.17
C MET A 44 13.67 -1.96 10.00
N ARG A 45 14.11 -0.88 9.34
CA ARG A 45 14.58 0.32 10.05
C ARG A 45 13.48 0.93 10.92
N ALA A 46 12.25 0.99 10.43
CA ALA A 46 11.13 1.53 11.21
C ALA A 46 10.87 0.70 12.48
N ALA A 47 10.91 -0.63 12.36
CA ALA A 47 10.78 -1.56 13.48
C ALA A 47 11.93 -1.43 14.50
N GLU A 48 13.18 -1.39 14.03
CA GLU A 48 14.38 -1.22 14.87
C GLU A 48 14.38 0.10 15.65
N ASN A 49 13.72 1.14 15.13
CA ASN A 49 13.62 2.46 15.76
C ASN A 49 12.26 2.68 16.47
N ASN A 50 11.48 1.61 16.70
CA ASN A 50 10.20 1.65 17.43
C ASN A 50 9.22 2.72 16.90
N HIS A 51 9.13 2.88 15.58
CA HIS A 51 8.17 3.81 14.99
C HIS A 51 6.73 3.31 15.19
N THR A 52 5.94 4.03 15.98
CA THR A 52 4.56 3.64 16.34
C THR A 52 3.60 3.57 15.17
N TRP A 53 3.83 4.35 14.09
CA TRP A 53 2.99 4.30 12.89
C TRP A 53 2.99 2.92 12.22
N LEU A 54 4.01 2.09 12.44
CA LEU A 54 4.09 0.76 11.84
C LEU A 54 2.97 -0.15 12.35
N GLU A 55 2.52 0.04 13.59
CA GLU A 55 1.42 -0.70 14.20
C GLU A 55 0.08 -0.42 13.50
N ASP A 56 -0.10 0.78 12.94
CA ASP A 56 -1.31 1.16 12.21
C ASP A 56 -1.54 0.28 10.97
N PHE A 57 -0.49 -0.37 10.46
CA PHE A 57 -0.52 -1.24 9.27
C PHE A 57 -0.43 -2.74 9.61
N ALA A 58 -0.49 -3.12 10.90
CA ALA A 58 -0.25 -4.50 11.33
C ALA A 58 -1.25 -5.53 10.75
N ASN A 59 -2.45 -5.10 10.37
CA ASN A 59 -3.50 -5.95 9.81
C ASN A 59 -3.65 -5.78 8.29
N ASP A 60 -2.80 -4.96 7.65
CA ASP A 60 -2.88 -4.71 6.21
C ASP A 60 -2.28 -5.88 5.42
N VAL A 61 -2.90 -6.19 4.28
CA VAL A 61 -2.47 -7.28 3.41
C VAL A 61 -1.67 -6.75 2.23
N VAL A 62 -0.44 -7.22 2.08
CA VAL A 62 0.41 -6.94 0.93
C VAL A 62 0.28 -8.06 -0.10
N GLN A 63 0.10 -7.70 -1.37
CA GLN A 63 0.13 -8.66 -2.48
C GLN A 63 1.58 -8.89 -2.92
N ILE A 64 1.99 -10.16 -2.97
CA ILE A 64 3.30 -10.61 -3.47
C ILE A 64 3.08 -11.72 -4.50
N ASP A 65 4.10 -12.01 -5.32
CA ASP A 65 4.05 -13.16 -6.21
C ASP A 65 4.05 -14.49 -5.44
N ALA A 66 3.53 -15.54 -6.08
CA ALA A 66 3.36 -16.85 -5.46
C ALA A 66 4.71 -17.49 -5.08
N ASP A 67 5.73 -17.35 -5.92
CA ASP A 67 7.06 -17.94 -5.70
C ASP A 67 7.69 -17.37 -4.42
N LEU A 68 7.59 -16.06 -4.21
CA LEU A 68 8.07 -15.41 -3.00
C LEU A 68 7.26 -15.84 -1.78
N HIS A 69 5.94 -15.94 -1.89
CA HIS A 69 5.10 -16.42 -0.79
C HIS A 69 5.55 -17.82 -0.33
N GLU A 70 5.79 -18.74 -1.27
CA GLU A 70 6.28 -20.09 -0.96
C GLU A 70 7.64 -20.07 -0.24
N ILE A 71 8.58 -19.23 -0.71
CA ILE A 71 9.88 -19.05 -0.06
C ILE A 71 9.74 -18.51 1.36
N LEU A 72 8.87 -17.53 1.58
CA LEU A 72 8.66 -16.93 2.91
C LEU A 72 8.02 -17.91 3.89
N MET A 73 7.04 -18.70 3.44
CA MET A 73 6.44 -19.77 4.24
C MET A 73 7.50 -20.81 4.65
N ALA A 74 8.30 -21.28 3.68
CA ALA A 74 9.37 -22.23 3.96
C ALA A 74 10.45 -21.66 4.90
N PHE A 75 10.77 -20.37 4.78
CA PHE A 75 11.72 -19.69 5.66
C PHE A 75 11.19 -19.56 7.09
N GLY A 76 9.91 -19.22 7.28
CA GLY A 76 9.29 -19.10 8.60
C GLY A 76 9.20 -20.43 9.36
N ASP A 77 9.07 -21.54 8.64
CA ASP A 77 9.10 -22.89 9.21
C ASP A 77 10.52 -23.33 9.61
N MET A 78 11.57 -22.62 9.19
CA MET A 78 12.93 -22.94 9.60
C MET A 78 13.11 -22.60 11.09
N PRO A 79 13.67 -23.52 11.90
CA PRO A 79 13.97 -23.23 13.29
C PRO A 79 14.95 -22.05 13.38
N ASP A 80 14.69 -21.14 14.30
CA ASP A 80 15.51 -19.94 14.49
C ASP A 80 16.96 -20.35 14.82
N ARG A 81 17.84 -20.18 13.84
CA ARG A 81 19.23 -20.66 13.92
C ARG A 81 20.06 -19.86 14.92
N ARG A 82 19.49 -18.84 15.57
CA ARG A 82 20.12 -18.05 16.64
C ARG A 82 19.93 -18.65 18.04
N ALA A 83 19.16 -19.74 18.18
CA ALA A 83 18.93 -20.44 19.44
C ALA A 83 19.81 -21.70 19.64
N ALA A 84 20.93 -21.83 18.91
CA ALA A 84 21.89 -22.93 19.02
C ALA A 84 23.29 -22.43 19.42
#